data_AF-A0A924S295-F1
#
_entry.id   AF-A0A924S295-F1
#
_cell.length_a   1.000
_cell.length_b   1.000
_cell.length_c   1.000
_cell.angle_alpha   90.00
_cell.angle_beta   90.00
_cell.angle_gamma   90.00
#
_symmetry.space_group_name_H-M   'P 1'
#
loop_
_entity.id
_entity.type
_entity.pdbx_description
1 polymer ?
#
loop_
_entity_poly.entity_id
_entity_poly.type
_entity_poly.pdbx_seq_one_letter_code
_entity_poly.pdbx_strand_id
1 'polypeptide(L)' 'MQIGERTVATFHYTLTDATGKVIDSSDGRAPLSYLQGAGNIVPGLEKEMAG' A
#
# COMPACT_ATOMS: atom_id res chain seq x y z
N MET A 1 -6.48 0.60 -15.37
CA MET A 1 -7.05 -0.46 -14.53
C MET A 1 -7.32 0.14 -13.17
N GLN A 2 -8.55 0.02 -12.65
CA GLN A 2 -8.90 0.47 -11.30
C GLN A 2 -8.64 -0.67 -10.30
N ILE A 3 -8.16 -0.34 -9.09
CA ILE A 3 -8.00 -1.30 -8.00
C ILE A 3 -9.33 -1.34 -7.24
N GLY A 4 -10.13 -2.36 -7.51
CA GLY A 4 -11.43 -2.58 -6.87
C GLY A 4 -11.41 -3.77 -5.91
N GLU A 5 -12.53 -3.99 -5.23
CA GLU A 5 -12.74 -5.13 -4.32
C GLU A 5 -12.25 -6.47 -4.92
N ARG A 6 -11.58 -7.27 -4.08
CA ARG A 6 -11.05 -8.60 -4.45
C ARG A 6 -9.99 -8.58 -5.57
N THR A 7 -9.37 -7.43 -5.82
CA THR A 7 -8.23 -7.29 -6.73
C THR A 7 -6.92 -7.40 -5.95
N VAL A 8 -5.95 -8.13 -6.51
CA VAL A 8 -4.58 -8.14 -5.99
C VAL A 8 -3.80 -7.03 -6.66
N ALA A 9 -3.21 -6.15 -5.85
CA ALA A 9 -2.32 -5.11 -6.33
C ALA A 9 -0.92 -5.30 -5.73
N THR A 10 0.09 -5.04 -6.56
CA THR A 10 1.51 -5.16 -6.21
C THR A 10 2.20 -3.84 -6.49
N PHE A 11 2.82 -3.24 -5.47
CA PHE A 11 3.40 -1.90 -5.59
C PHE A 11 4.62 -1.70 -4.68
N HIS A 12 5.46 -0.73 -5.05
CA HIS A 12 6.49 -0.22 -4.15
C HIS A 12 5.95 0.92 -3.29
N TYR A 13 6.38 0.99 -2.03
CA TYR A 13 5.92 1.99 -1.07
C TYR A 13 7.06 2.55 -0.24
N THR A 14 6.84 3.77 0.27
CA THR A 14 7.63 4.35 1.36
C THR A 14 6.64 4.99 2.32
N LEU A 15 6.64 4.51 3.56
CA LEU A 15 5.81 5.01 4.64
C LEU A 15 6.62 6.00 5.46
N THR A 16 6.12 7.22 5.62
CA THR A 16 6.72 8.27 6.45
C THR A 16 5.79 8.68 7.58
N ASP A 17 6.36 9.14 8.70
CA ASP A 17 5.59 9.82 9.74
C ASP A 17 5.29 11.28 9.36
N ALA A 18 4.56 11.99 10.24
CA ALA A 18 4.20 13.40 10.06
C ALA A 18 5.41 14.36 9.99
N THR A 19 6.60 13.91 10.41
CA THR A 19 7.84 14.70 10.35
C THR A 19 8.64 14.41 9.06
N GLY A 20 8.16 13.49 8.22
CA GLY A 20 8.84 13.06 7.00
C GLY A 20 9.89 11.97 7.23
N LYS A 21 10.00 11.42 8.44
CA LYS A 21 10.92 10.31 8.72
C LYS A 21 10.36 9.02 8.14
N VAL A 22 11.19 8.28 7.40
CA VAL A 22 10.83 6.95 6.87
C VAL A 22 10.65 5.98 8.02
N ILE A 23 9.46 5.40 8.11
CA ILE A 23 9.09 4.33 9.04
C ILE A 23 9.34 2.97 8.40
N ASP A 24 8.96 2.84 7.12
CA ASP A 24 9.11 1.60 6.36
C ASP A 24 9.21 1.87 4.85
N SER A 25 9.81 0.96 4.10
CA SER A 25 9.94 1.07 2.65
C SER A 25 10.16 -0.30 2.02
N SER A 26 9.64 -0.47 0.80
CA SER A 26 9.98 -1.61 -0.04
C SER A 26 11.16 -1.33 -0.98
N ASP A 27 11.85 -0.20 -0.82
CA ASP A 27 13.08 0.08 -1.55
C ASP A 27 14.17 -0.95 -1.19
N GLY A 28 14.87 -1.44 -2.20
CA GLY A 28 15.83 -2.55 -2.08
C GLY A 28 15.21 -3.91 -1.72
N ARG A 29 13.88 -4.05 -1.74
CA ARG A 29 13.14 -5.30 -1.46
C ARG A 29 12.13 -5.60 -2.56
N ALA A 30 11.52 -6.78 -2.50
CA ALA A 30 10.40 -7.10 -3.38
C ALA A 30 9.19 -6.18 -3.08
N PRO A 31 8.40 -5.79 -4.11
CA PRO A 31 7.19 -5.01 -3.91
C PRO A 31 6.15 -5.76 -3.07
N LEU A 32 5.31 -5.01 -2.38
CA LEU A 32 4.27 -5.54 -1.52
C LEU A 32 3.05 -5.91 -2.36
N SER A 33 2.55 -7.14 -2.16
CA SER A 33 1.29 -7.60 -2.74
C SER A 33 0.21 -7.63 -1.67
N TYR A 34 -0.94 -7.04 -1.94
CA TYR A 34 -2.10 -7.09 -1.05
C TYR A 34 -3.39 -7.33 -1.81
N LEU A 35 -4.45 -7.69 -1.08
CA LEU A 35 -5.80 -7.88 -1.59
C LEU A 35 -6.67 -6.71 -1.13
N GLN A 36 -7.25 -5.98 -2.09
CA GLN A 36 -8.17 -4.87 -1.79
C GLN A 36 -9.44 -5.38 -1.10
N GLY A 37 -9.82 -4.74 -0.01
CA GLY A 37 -10.97 -5.08 0.82
C GLY A 37 -10.67 -6.11 1.92
N ALA A 38 -9.43 -6.59 2.01
CA ALA A 38 -9.02 -7.60 2.99
C ALA A 38 -8.46 -7.01 4.29
N GLY A 39 -8.19 -5.70 4.36
CA GLY A 39 -7.62 -5.06 5.55
C GLY A 39 -6.16 -5.47 5.83
N ASN A 40 -5.42 -5.85 4.78
CA ASN A 40 -4.04 -6.30 4.89
C ASN A 40 -3.01 -5.16 5.05
N ILE A 41 -3.42 -3.91 4.77
CA ILE A 41 -2.58 -2.71 4.84
C ILE A 41 -3.28 -1.60 5.63
N VAL A 42 -2.57 -0.48 5.86
CA VAL A 42 -3.11 0.66 6.61
C VAL A 42 -4.38 1.17 5.92
N PRO A 43 -5.51 1.36 6.63
CA PRO A 43 -6.79 1.73 6.02
C PRO A 43 -6.77 3.03 5.21
N GLY A 44 -5.89 3.98 5.58
CA GLY A 44 -5.68 5.20 4.79
C GLY A 44 -5.11 4.88 3.41
N LEU A 45 -4.04 4.06 3.36
CA LEU A 45 -3.42 3.65 2.11
C LEU A 45 -4.39 2.82 1.25
N GLU A 46 -5.14 1.90 1.85
CA GLU A 46 -6.13 1.09 1.13
C GLU A 46 -7.23 1.93 0.47
N LYS A 47 -7.65 3.02 1.12
CA LYS A 47 -8.61 3.98 0.57
C LYS A 47 -8.03 4.81 -0.56
N GLU A 48 -6.79 5.30 -0.43
CA GLU A 48 -6.12 6.06 -1.49
C GLU A 48 -5.82 5.20 -2.73
N MET A 49 -5.60 3.91 -2.52
CA MET A 49 -5.42 2.94 -3.61
C MET A 49 -6.74 2.54 -4.28
N ALA A 50 -7.88 2.70 -3.61
CA ALA A 50 -9.19 2.46 -4.19
C ALA A 50 -9.48 3.55 -5.22
N GLY A 51 -9.69 3.15 -6.48
CA GLY A 51 -9.93 4.05 -7.61
C GLY A 51 -11.24 3.79 -8.33
#